data_AF-A0A843WCY6-F1
#
_entry.id   AF-A0A843WCY6-F1
#
_cell.length_a   1.000
_cell.length_b   1.000
_cell.length_c   1.000
_cell.angle_alpha   90.00
_cell.angle_beta   90.00
_cell.angle_gamma   90.00
#
_symmetry.space_group_name_H-M   'P 1'
#
loop_
_entity.id
_entity.type
_entity.pdbx_description
1 polymer ?
#
loop_
_entity_poly.entity_id
_entity_poly.type
_entity_poly.pdbx_seq_one_letter_code
_entity_poly.pdbx_strand_id
1 'polypeptide(L)'
;MASSWDEVPEGVVHDVKNALSKTTEEKASQEALANLYRAAEASVEFGAVLVQIRMALDDLNGIVGENVQPVPQELLDAMTAAYKRYMTYLDAFGPDETYLRKKVETELGTKMVHLKMRCSGLGSEWGKVSVLGTSGLSGSYVEHRAR
;
A
#
# COMPACT_ATOMS: atom_id res chain seq x y z
N MET A 1 -0.55 -17.14 10.30
CA MET A 1 -0.67 -15.68 10.13
C MET A 1 0.07 -15.30 8.86
N ALA A 2 -0.50 -14.44 8.00
CA ALA A 2 0.16 -14.03 6.76
C ALA A 2 1.48 -13.33 7.07
N SER A 3 2.58 -13.98 6.69
CA SER A 3 3.96 -13.52 6.89
C SER A 3 4.28 -12.28 6.05
N SER A 4 3.60 -12.09 4.92
CA SER A 4 3.71 -10.94 4.01
C SER A 4 2.39 -10.72 3.27
N TRP A 5 2.14 -9.50 2.76
CA TRP A 5 1.06 -9.16 1.84
C TRP A 5 1.52 -9.05 0.38
N ASP A 6 2.70 -9.59 0.06
CA ASP A 6 3.23 -9.58 -1.31
C ASP A 6 2.59 -10.66 -2.20
N GLU A 7 1.96 -11.69 -1.61
CA GLU A 7 1.24 -12.74 -2.34
C GLU A 7 0.11 -13.37 -1.50
N VAL A 8 -0.87 -13.97 -2.18
CA VAL A 8 -1.84 -14.87 -1.53
C VAL A 8 -1.25 -16.29 -1.60
N PRO A 9 -1.08 -17.00 -0.46
CA PRO A 9 -0.49 -18.34 -0.48
C PRO A 9 -1.26 -19.31 -1.38
N GLU A 10 -0.54 -20.11 -2.18
CA GLU A 10 -1.15 -21.04 -3.14
C GLU A 10 -2.16 -22.00 -2.51
N GLY A 11 -1.88 -22.48 -1.29
CA GLY A 11 -2.82 -23.33 -0.54
C GLY A 11 -4.15 -22.61 -0.26
N VAL A 12 -4.12 -21.32 0.10
CA VAL A 12 -5.33 -20.51 0.30
C VAL A 12 -6.07 -20.31 -1.02
N VAL A 13 -5.35 -20.03 -2.11
CA VAL A 13 -5.94 -19.91 -3.45
C VAL A 13 -6.65 -21.21 -3.84
N HIS A 14 -6.00 -22.35 -3.66
CA HIS A 14 -6.56 -23.67 -3.94
C HIS A 14 -7.83 -23.92 -3.12
N ASP A 15 -7.78 -23.67 -1.81
CA ASP A 15 -8.89 -23.94 -0.90
C ASP A 15 -10.09 -23.06 -1.17
N VAL A 16 -9.86 -21.77 -1.46
CA VAL A 16 -10.93 -20.84 -1.85
C VAL A 16 -11.57 -21.26 -3.18
N LYS A 17 -10.77 -21.59 -4.20
CA LYS A 17 -11.30 -22.05 -5.50
C LYS A 17 -12.09 -23.34 -5.36
N ASN A 18 -11.61 -24.29 -4.57
CA ASN A 18 -12.32 -25.53 -4.28
C ASN A 18 -13.65 -25.25 -3.55
N ALA A 19 -13.63 -24.40 -2.52
CA ALA A 19 -14.84 -24.01 -1.80
C ALA A 19 -15.87 -23.33 -2.69
N LEU A 20 -15.45 -22.42 -3.56
CA LEU A 20 -16.32 -21.71 -4.52
C LEU A 20 -16.85 -22.61 -5.65
N SER A 21 -16.17 -23.72 -5.96
CA SER A 21 -16.62 -24.68 -6.97
C SER A 21 -17.80 -25.56 -6.53
N LYS A 22 -18.02 -25.68 -5.22
CA LYS A 22 -19.09 -26.52 -4.65
C LYS A 22 -20.37 -25.72 -4.62
N THR A 23 -21.40 -26.15 -5.34
CA THR A 23 -22.73 -25.54 -5.27
C THR A 23 -23.34 -25.78 -3.89
N THR A 24 -23.46 -24.73 -3.07
CA THR A 24 -24.16 -24.76 -1.78
C THR A 24 -25.46 -23.96 -1.88
N GLU A 25 -26.47 -24.30 -1.05
CA GLU A 25 -27.74 -23.55 -1.00
C GLU A 25 -27.55 -22.12 -0.47
N GLU A 26 -26.47 -21.89 0.28
CA GLU A 26 -26.16 -20.64 0.95
C GLU A 26 -25.33 -19.69 0.07
N LYS A 27 -25.99 -19.11 -0.94
CA LYS A 27 -25.36 -18.21 -1.94
C LYS A 27 -24.67 -16.99 -1.33
N ALA A 28 -25.20 -16.46 -0.22
CA ALA A 28 -24.62 -15.29 0.46
C ALA A 28 -23.21 -15.58 1.00
N SER A 29 -22.99 -16.77 1.56
CA SER A 29 -21.68 -17.21 2.07
C SER A 29 -20.66 -17.38 0.94
N GLN A 30 -21.10 -17.89 -0.23
CA GLN A 30 -20.24 -18.00 -1.41
C GLN A 30 -19.85 -16.63 -1.96
N GLU A 31 -20.80 -15.69 -2.03
CA GLU A 31 -20.53 -14.34 -2.50
C GLU A 31 -19.59 -13.58 -1.55
N ALA A 32 -19.79 -13.72 -0.25
CA ALA A 32 -18.89 -13.15 0.76
C ALA A 32 -17.46 -13.70 0.61
N LEU A 33 -17.30 -15.01 0.42
CA LEU A 33 -16.00 -15.63 0.20
C LEU A 33 -15.34 -15.14 -1.11
N ALA A 34 -16.10 -15.03 -2.19
CA ALA A 34 -15.60 -14.52 -3.46
C ALA A 34 -15.14 -13.05 -3.36
N ASN A 35 -15.91 -12.21 -2.67
CA ASN A 35 -15.57 -10.82 -2.46
C ASN A 35 -14.34 -10.66 -1.55
N LEU A 36 -14.22 -11.48 -0.49
CA LEU A 36 -13.03 -11.52 0.35
C LEU A 36 -11.78 -11.90 -0.44
N TYR A 37 -11.89 -12.93 -1.28
CA TYR A 37 -10.78 -13.37 -2.13
C TYR A 37 -10.35 -12.28 -3.14
N ARG A 38 -11.30 -11.65 -3.81
CA ARG A 38 -11.03 -10.51 -4.71
C ARG A 38 -10.37 -9.35 -3.98
N ALA A 39 -10.79 -9.06 -2.74
CA ALA A 39 -10.17 -8.01 -1.93
C ALA A 39 -8.71 -8.35 -1.56
N ALA A 40 -8.42 -9.62 -1.27
CA ALA A 40 -7.05 -10.08 -1.04
C ALA A 40 -6.18 -9.92 -2.29
N GLU A 41 -6.66 -10.37 -3.46
CA GLU A 41 -5.96 -10.20 -4.74
C GLU A 41 -5.71 -8.71 -5.05
N ALA A 42 -6.73 -7.87 -4.89
CA ALA A 42 -6.61 -6.44 -5.12
C ALA A 42 -5.63 -5.74 -4.18
N SER A 43 -5.41 -6.28 -2.98
CA SER A 43 -4.46 -5.74 -2.00
C SER A 43 -3.01 -6.08 -2.39
N VAL A 44 -2.78 -7.31 -2.86
CA VAL A 44 -1.50 -7.76 -3.42
C VAL A 44 -1.14 -6.95 -4.66
N GLU A 45 -2.08 -6.84 -5.61
CA GLU A 45 -1.89 -6.08 -6.84
C GLU A 45 -1.59 -4.60 -6.56
N PHE A 46 -2.33 -4.00 -5.61
CA PHE A 46 -2.05 -2.63 -5.19
C PHE A 46 -0.64 -2.48 -4.63
N GLY A 47 -0.18 -3.41 -3.78
CA GLY A 47 1.20 -3.44 -3.30
C GLY A 47 2.23 -3.50 -4.43
N ALA A 48 1.99 -4.31 -5.47
CA ALA A 48 2.85 -4.39 -6.64
C ALA A 48 2.87 -3.09 -7.45
N VAL A 49 1.72 -2.43 -7.62
CA VAL A 49 1.62 -1.11 -8.28
C VAL A 49 2.45 -0.06 -7.54
N LEU A 50 2.44 -0.04 -6.20
CA LEU A 50 3.29 0.88 -5.43
C LEU A 50 4.78 0.68 -5.71
N VAL A 51 5.20 -0.59 -5.86
CA VAL A 51 6.58 -0.91 -6.24
C VAL A 51 6.90 -0.45 -7.67
N GLN A 52 5.98 -0.62 -8.61
CA GLN A 52 6.15 -0.16 -9.99
C GLN A 52 6.28 1.36 -10.07
N ILE A 53 5.45 2.12 -9.35
CA ILE A 53 5.55 3.59 -9.25
C ILE A 53 6.94 3.97 -8.71
N ARG A 54 7.43 3.26 -7.68
CA ARG A 54 8.76 3.51 -7.12
C ARG A 54 9.85 3.27 -8.17
N MET A 55 9.78 2.16 -8.89
CA MET A 55 10.74 1.83 -9.94
C MET A 55 10.75 2.90 -11.04
N ALA A 56 9.58 3.37 -11.47
CA ALA A 56 9.49 4.46 -12.44
C ALA A 56 10.12 5.77 -11.92
N LEU A 57 9.96 6.07 -10.62
CA LEU A 57 10.63 7.21 -9.98
C LEU A 57 12.15 7.02 -9.88
N ASP A 58 12.62 5.81 -9.57
CA ASP A 58 14.04 5.46 -9.50
C ASP A 58 14.69 5.54 -10.90
N ASP A 59 13.99 5.10 -11.95
CA ASP A 59 14.45 5.18 -13.35
C ASP A 59 14.55 6.64 -13.84
N LEU A 60 13.64 7.51 -13.39
CA LEU A 60 13.69 8.94 -13.69
C LEU A 60 14.78 9.64 -12.90
N ASN A 61 14.78 9.51 -11.57
CA ASN A 61 15.56 10.39 -10.69
C ASN A 61 16.89 9.78 -10.25
N GLY A 62 17.16 8.52 -10.60
CA GLY A 62 18.19 7.72 -9.96
C GLY A 62 17.80 7.34 -8.53
N ILE A 63 18.33 6.22 -8.03
CA ILE A 63 17.96 5.64 -6.74
C ILE A 63 18.21 6.60 -5.56
N VAL A 64 19.23 7.46 -5.67
CA VAL A 64 19.66 8.42 -4.64
C VAL A 64 19.25 9.86 -4.98
N GLY A 65 18.47 10.08 -6.04
CA GLY A 65 18.11 11.44 -6.49
C GLY A 65 19.26 12.14 -7.23
N GLU A 66 20.07 11.37 -7.95
CA GLU A 66 21.21 11.86 -8.73
C GLU A 66 20.76 12.71 -9.93
N ASN A 67 19.54 12.46 -10.44
CA ASN A 67 18.94 13.16 -11.57
C ASN A 67 17.67 13.89 -11.13
N VAL A 68 17.82 15.02 -10.45
CA VAL A 68 16.66 15.81 -10.02
C VAL A 68 15.97 16.44 -11.24
N GLN A 69 14.82 15.90 -11.61
CA GLN A 69 13.98 16.42 -12.68
C GLN A 69 12.50 16.54 -12.26
N PRO A 70 11.71 17.38 -12.92
CA PRO A 70 10.27 17.44 -12.67
C PRO A 70 9.62 16.06 -12.88
N VAL A 71 8.83 15.62 -11.90
CA VAL A 71 8.09 14.36 -12.01
C VAL A 71 7.00 14.52 -13.08
N PRO A 72 6.88 13.59 -14.06
CA PRO A 72 5.83 13.63 -15.06
C PRO A 72 4.42 13.64 -14.43
N GLN A 73 3.49 14.36 -15.05
CA GLN A 73 2.12 14.52 -14.52
C GLN A 73 1.42 13.17 -14.29
N GLU A 74 1.59 12.21 -15.22
CA GLU A 74 1.00 10.87 -15.10
C GLU A 74 1.46 10.15 -13.83
N LEU A 75 2.72 10.33 -13.44
CA LEU A 75 3.29 9.71 -12.26
C LEU A 75 2.81 10.42 -10.97
N LEU A 76 2.62 11.74 -11.02
CA LEU A 76 1.98 12.50 -9.94
C LEU A 76 0.51 12.09 -9.75
N ASP A 77 -0.22 11.88 -10.84
CA ASP A 77 -1.62 11.42 -10.80
C ASP A 77 -1.69 9.99 -10.23
N ALA A 78 -0.80 9.10 -10.64
CA ALA A 78 -0.67 7.75 -10.09
C ALA A 78 -0.36 7.77 -8.58
N MET A 79 0.57 8.62 -8.14
CA MET A 79 0.88 8.79 -6.72
C MET A 79 -0.33 9.33 -5.93
N THR A 80 -1.06 10.28 -6.51
CA THR A 80 -2.27 10.85 -5.89
C THR A 80 -3.37 9.79 -5.77
N ALA A 81 -3.57 8.97 -6.80
CA ALA A 81 -4.51 7.85 -6.77
C ALA A 81 -4.10 6.79 -5.74
N ALA A 82 -2.81 6.45 -5.67
CA ALA A 82 -2.26 5.53 -4.69
C ALA A 82 -2.47 6.02 -3.25
N TYR A 83 -2.20 7.31 -2.99
CA TYR A 83 -2.45 7.92 -1.69
C TYR A 83 -3.93 7.84 -1.29
N LYS A 84 -4.85 8.21 -2.19
CA LYS A 84 -6.29 8.15 -1.93
C LYS A 84 -6.73 6.73 -1.60
N ARG A 85 -6.29 5.74 -2.39
CA ARG A 85 -6.63 4.33 -2.16
C ARG A 85 -6.07 3.80 -0.84
N TYR A 86 -4.84 4.15 -0.50
CA TYR A 86 -4.25 3.80 0.79
C TYR A 86 -5.05 4.38 1.96
N MET A 87 -5.44 5.65 1.90
CA MET A 87 -6.27 6.27 2.94
C MET A 87 -7.65 5.61 3.04
N THR A 88 -8.29 5.32 1.89
CA THR A 88 -9.56 4.57 1.89
C THR A 88 -9.44 3.21 2.56
N TYR A 89 -8.33 2.49 2.38
CA TYR A 89 -8.11 1.22 3.08
C TYR A 89 -7.97 1.43 4.59
N LEU A 90 -7.23 2.45 5.04
CA LEU A 90 -7.10 2.73 6.47
C LEU A 90 -8.43 3.13 7.12
N ASP A 91 -9.24 3.92 6.41
CA ASP A 91 -10.52 4.44 6.90
C ASP A 91 -11.65 3.40 6.84
N ALA A 92 -11.45 2.27 6.14
CA ALA A 92 -12.44 1.21 6.03
C ALA A 92 -12.58 0.36 7.30
N PHE A 93 -11.61 0.41 8.21
CA PHE A 93 -11.59 -0.42 9.41
C PHE A 93 -12.34 0.23 10.58
N GLY A 94 -13.14 -0.59 11.27
CA GLY A 94 -13.84 -0.20 12.49
C GLY A 94 -12.91 -0.07 13.71
N PRO A 95 -13.43 0.42 14.86
CA PRO A 95 -12.64 0.61 16.08
C PRO A 95 -11.99 -0.69 16.60
N ASP A 96 -12.66 -1.83 16.42
CA ASP A 96 -12.20 -3.14 16.91
C ASP A 96 -11.23 -3.85 15.94
N GLU A 97 -11.04 -3.30 14.73
CA GLU A 97 -10.19 -3.88 13.68
C GLU A 97 -8.77 -3.30 13.68
N THR A 98 -8.34 -2.79 14.83
CA THR A 98 -7.03 -2.13 15.01
C THR A 98 -5.86 -2.98 14.53
N TYR A 99 -5.92 -4.31 14.69
CA TYR A 99 -4.89 -5.21 14.18
C TYR A 99 -4.78 -5.17 12.64
N LEU A 100 -5.91 -5.25 11.94
CA LEU A 100 -5.94 -5.24 10.47
C LEU A 100 -5.48 -3.90 9.93
N ARG A 101 -5.95 -2.81 10.54
CA ARG A 101 -5.49 -1.46 10.23
C ARG A 101 -3.96 -1.34 10.39
N LYS A 102 -3.40 -1.81 11.51
CA LYS A 102 -1.94 -1.82 11.73
C LYS A 102 -1.19 -2.65 10.69
N LYS A 103 -1.77 -3.76 10.23
CA LYS A 103 -1.17 -4.59 9.18
C LYS A 103 -1.12 -3.84 7.86
N VAL A 104 -2.18 -3.11 7.48
CA VAL A 104 -2.18 -2.21 6.30
C VAL A 104 -1.11 -1.12 6.43
N GLU A 105 -1.04 -0.46 7.58
CA GLU A 105 -0.04 0.58 7.87
C GLU A 105 1.39 0.03 7.78
N THR A 106 1.61 -1.23 8.16
CA THR A 106 2.93 -1.87 8.10
C THR A 106 3.28 -2.29 6.67
N GLU A 107 2.41 -3.06 6.01
CA GLU A 107 2.71 -3.70 4.72
C GLU A 107 2.65 -2.73 3.55
N LEU A 108 1.57 -1.93 3.48
CA LEU A 108 1.36 -0.95 2.42
C LEU A 108 1.96 0.41 2.79
N GLY A 109 1.87 0.81 4.07
CA GLY A 109 2.44 2.09 4.52
C GLY A 109 3.95 2.15 4.35
N THR A 110 4.69 1.06 4.56
CA THR A 110 6.14 1.02 4.26
C THR A 110 6.44 1.30 2.78
N LYS A 111 5.66 0.70 1.87
CA LYS A 111 5.78 0.95 0.42
C LYS A 111 5.45 2.42 0.08
N MET A 112 4.42 2.99 0.70
CA MET A 112 4.05 4.41 0.56
C MET A 112 5.13 5.36 1.10
N VAL A 113 5.82 5.01 2.19
CA VAL A 113 6.97 5.79 2.70
C VAL A 113 8.12 5.77 1.70
N HIS A 114 8.42 4.63 1.10
CA HIS A 114 9.45 4.55 0.05
C HIS A 114 9.13 5.43 -1.15
N LEU A 115 7.85 5.52 -1.56
CA LEU A 115 7.42 6.47 -2.59
C LEU A 115 7.61 7.92 -2.17
N LYS A 116 7.16 8.27 -0.96
CA LYS A 116 7.32 9.62 -0.40
C LYS A 116 8.77 10.08 -0.37
N MET A 117 9.71 9.17 -0.08
CA MET A 117 11.15 9.48 -0.04
C MET A 117 11.75 9.81 -1.42
N ARG A 118 11.04 9.57 -2.52
CA ARG A 118 11.51 9.83 -3.90
C ARG A 118 10.99 11.12 -4.50
N CYS A 119 10.06 11.80 -3.83
CA CYS A 119 9.45 13.03 -4.32
C CYS A 119 9.57 14.14 -3.28
N SER A 120 10.04 15.31 -3.72
CA SER A 120 9.95 16.56 -2.96
C SER A 120 8.67 17.32 -3.33
N GLY A 121 8.25 18.27 -2.48
CA GLY A 121 7.08 19.12 -2.79
C GLY A 121 5.73 18.42 -2.75
N LEU A 122 5.65 17.22 -2.16
CA LEU A 122 4.38 16.57 -1.87
C LEU A 122 3.57 17.43 -0.87
N GLY A 123 2.24 17.43 -1.03
CA GLY A 123 1.35 18.16 -0.15
C GLY A 123 1.43 17.70 1.31
N SER A 124 1.03 18.57 2.24
CA SER A 124 1.14 18.32 3.68
C SER A 124 0.34 17.09 4.14
N GLU A 125 -0.65 16.66 3.36
CA GLU A 125 -1.42 15.44 3.58
C GLU A 125 -0.56 14.17 3.57
N TRP A 126 0.55 14.15 2.83
CA TRP A 126 1.54 13.07 2.85
C TRP A 126 2.30 12.97 4.18
N GLY A 127 2.17 13.97 5.06
CA GLY A 127 2.60 13.89 6.46
C GLY A 127 1.91 12.78 7.24
N LYS A 128 0.68 12.39 6.86
CA LYS A 128 -0.08 11.31 7.49
C LYS A 128 0.45 9.92 7.14
N VAL A 129 1.17 9.80 6.03
CA VAL A 129 1.88 8.57 5.64
C VAL A 129 3.15 8.48 6.49
N SER A 130 3.02 7.84 7.64
CA SER A 130 4.11 7.55 8.58
C SER A 130 4.06 6.09 9.00
N VAL A 131 5.22 5.51 9.32
CA VAL A 131 5.28 4.17 9.90
C VAL A 131 4.85 4.29 11.37
N LEU A 132 3.78 3.61 11.76
CA LEU A 132 3.40 3.45 13.16
C LEU A 132 4.41 2.53 13.85
N GLY A 133 5.49 3.18 14.29
CA GLY A 133 6.73 2.62 14.83
C GLY A 133 7.80 3.70 15.00
N THR A 134 7.68 4.82 14.28
CA THR A 134 8.50 6.04 14.47
C THR A 134 7.75 7.17 15.17
N SER A 135 6.51 6.98 15.60
CA SER A 135 5.74 7.96 16.38
C SER A 135 6.30 8.22 17.80
N GLY A 136 7.46 7.63 18.15
CA GLY A 136 8.34 8.02 19.25
C GLY A 136 9.78 8.38 18.84
N LEU A 137 10.11 8.28 17.55
CA LEU A 137 11.38 8.71 16.96
C LEU A 137 11.11 9.93 16.07
N SER A 138 10.59 10.99 16.69
CA SER A 138 10.72 12.36 16.17
C SER A 138 12.18 12.81 16.30
N GLY A 139 13.09 12.06 15.68
CA GLY A 139 14.52 12.32 15.65
C GLY A 139 14.94 12.72 14.24
N SER A 140 15.05 14.03 14.03
CA SER A 140 15.77 14.68 12.92
C SER A 140 15.36 14.25 11.50
N TYR A 141 14.30 14.88 10.99
CA TYR A 141 14.37 15.29 9.58
C TYR A 141 15.55 16.25 9.46
N VAL A 142 16.46 15.99 8.52
CA VAL A 142 17.57 16.87 8.20
C VAL A 142 17.01 18.16 7.61
N GLU A 143 16.61 19.09 8.47
CA GLU A 143 16.60 20.50 8.12
C GLU A 143 18.06 20.98 8.11
N HIS A 144 18.43 21.67 7.03
CA HIS A 144 19.76 22.16 6.64
C HIS A 144 20.66 21.22 5.84
N ARG A 145 20.40 21.17 4.53
CA ARG A 145 21.45 21.47 3.55
C ARG A 145 20.96 22.47 2.52
N ALA A 146 21.08 23.75 2.86
CA ALA A 146 21.27 24.83 1.89
C ALA A 146 22.20 25.87 2.53
N ARG A 147 23.16 26.31 1.72
CA ARG A 147 24.30 27.19 2.04
C ARG A 147 23.88 28.62 2.31
#